data_AF-A0AAW1C0W3-F1
#
_entry.id   AF-A0AAW1C0W3-F1
#
_cell.length_a   1.000
_cell.length_b   1.000
_cell.length_c   1.000
_cell.angle_alpha   90.00
_cell.angle_beta   90.00
_cell.angle_gamma   90.00
#
_symmetry.space_group_name_H-M   'P 1'
#
loop_
_entity.id
_entity.type
_entity.pdbx_description
1 polymer ?
#
loop_
_entity_poly.entity_id
_entity_poly.type
_entity_poly.pdbx_seq_one_letter_code
_entity_poly.pdbx_strand_id
1 'polypeptide(L)'
;MKELGEQLRVPHHSPGLSYKVFRPRTPPEAIALCSRLLEYTPTARLTPLEACAHSFFDELRDPNIKLPSGREKPALFNFTTQELSSNPSLASILIPAHARNQAAVSTPTNTPAASDASAGDRVQINNVASTSASNST
;
A
#
# COMPACT_ATOMS: atom_id res chain seq x y z
N MET A 1 -20.41 -4.74 -50.04
CA MET A 1 -19.95 -3.72 -49.08
C MET A 1 -18.59 -4.19 -48.61
N LYS A 2 -17.51 -3.53 -49.04
CA LYS A 2 -16.15 -3.90 -48.65
C LYS A 2 -15.81 -3.04 -47.43
N GLU A 3 -15.76 -3.70 -46.28
CA GLU A 3 -15.30 -3.11 -45.02
C GLU A 3 -13.80 -2.81 -45.16
N LEU A 4 -13.48 -1.57 -45.52
CA LEU A 4 -12.12 -1.05 -45.44
C LEU A 4 -11.88 -0.67 -43.98
N GLY A 5 -11.58 -1.68 -43.17
CA GLY A 5 -10.86 -1.46 -41.93
C GLY A 5 -9.48 -0.94 -42.31
N GLU A 6 -9.28 0.37 -42.28
CA GLU A 6 -7.95 0.97 -42.37
C GLU A 6 -7.12 0.42 -41.22
N GLN A 7 -6.32 -0.61 -41.50
CA GLN A 7 -5.35 -1.14 -40.57
C GLN A 7 -4.30 -0.05 -40.36
N LEU A 8 -4.47 0.74 -39.31
CA LEU A 8 -3.50 1.76 -38.89
C LEU A 8 -2.13 1.07 -38.76
N ARG A 9 -1.23 1.32 -39.72
CA ARG A 9 0.11 0.75 -39.74
C ARG A 9 0.95 1.45 -38.67
N VAL A 10 0.78 1.02 -37.43
CA VAL A 10 1.65 1.43 -36.35
C VAL A 10 3.06 0.87 -36.62
N PRO A 11 4.12 1.70 -36.54
CA PRO A 11 5.49 1.22 -36.61
C PRO A 11 5.70 0.12 -35.57
N HIS A 12 6.21 -1.03 -36.00
CA HIS A 12 6.48 -2.16 -35.11
C HIS A 12 7.69 -1.81 -34.23
N HIS A 13 7.41 -1.29 -33.03
CA HIS A 13 8.39 -1.04 -31.99
C HIS A 13 8.43 -2.27 -31.10
N SER A 14 9.62 -2.83 -30.85
CA SER A 14 9.75 -3.97 -29.93
C SER A 14 9.17 -3.58 -28.56
N PRO A 15 8.12 -4.27 -28.09
CA PRO A 15 7.44 -3.93 -26.85
C PRO A 15 8.27 -4.45 -25.69
N GLY A 16 9.11 -3.58 -25.15
CA GLY A 16 9.81 -3.83 -23.90
C GLY A 16 10.08 -2.49 -23.24
N LEU A 17 9.74 -2.34 -21.96
CA LEU A 17 10.19 -1.18 -21.22
C LEU A 17 11.71 -1.20 -21.20
N SER A 18 12.33 -0.28 -21.93
CA SER A 18 13.78 -0.26 -22.04
C SER A 18 14.40 0.19 -20.70
N TYR A 19 15.56 -0.37 -20.37
CA TYR A 19 16.41 0.05 -19.25
C TYR A 19 16.75 1.56 -19.28
N LYS A 20 16.47 2.25 -20.38
CA LYS A 20 16.65 3.70 -20.56
C LYS A 20 15.52 4.52 -19.94
N VAL A 21 14.35 3.93 -19.70
CA VAL A 21 13.22 4.60 -19.02
C VAL A 21 13.43 4.59 -17.50
N PHE A 22 14.11 3.58 -16.99
CA PHE A 22 14.42 3.43 -15.57
C PHE A 22 15.77 4.04 -15.22
N ARG A 23 15.96 4.36 -13.93
CA ARG A 23 17.26 4.82 -13.44
C ARG A 23 18.24 3.64 -13.45
N PRO A 24 19.55 3.87 -13.62
CA PRO A 24 20.54 2.78 -13.67
C PRO A 24 20.60 1.87 -12.44
N ARG A 25 20.01 2.26 -11.31
CA ARG A 25 19.97 1.50 -10.05
C ARG A 25 18.62 0.84 -9.77
N THR A 26 17.70 0.83 -10.74
CA THR A 26 16.42 0.13 -10.58
C THR A 26 16.65 -1.39 -10.61
N PRO A 27 16.12 -2.15 -9.64
CA PRO A 27 16.28 -3.60 -9.63
C PRO A 27 15.60 -4.24 -10.86
N PRO A 28 16.20 -5.27 -11.48
CA PRO A 28 15.69 -5.89 -12.69
C PRO A 28 14.28 -6.47 -12.50
N GLU A 29 13.97 -6.99 -11.31
CA GLU A 29 12.65 -7.53 -10.97
C GLU A 29 11.55 -6.47 -11.04
N ALA A 30 11.83 -5.22 -10.68
CA ALA A 30 10.86 -4.13 -10.79
C ALA A 30 10.55 -3.80 -12.26
N ILE A 31 11.58 -3.81 -13.11
CA ILE A 31 11.44 -3.58 -14.55
C ILE A 31 10.59 -4.69 -15.17
N ALA A 32 10.85 -5.95 -14.78
CA ALA A 32 10.08 -7.11 -15.22
C ALA A 32 8.61 -7.01 -14.80
N LEU A 33 8.33 -6.64 -13.55
CA LEU A 33 6.97 -6.42 -13.05
C LEU A 33 6.25 -5.33 -13.85
N CYS A 34 6.87 -4.15 -13.98
CA CYS A 34 6.28 -3.04 -14.73
C CYS A 34 6.01 -3.41 -16.20
N SER A 35 6.90 -4.19 -16.82
CA SER A 35 6.74 -4.60 -18.23
C SER A 35 5.49 -5.46 -18.42
N ARG A 36 5.18 -6.32 -17.46
CA ARG A 36 3.97 -7.17 -17.48
C ARG A 36 2.69 -6.45 -17.05
N LEU A 37 2.80 -5.32 -16.36
CA LEU A 37 1.65 -4.48 -15.98
C LEU A 37 1.28 -3.49 -17.09
N LEU A 38 2.28 -2.94 -17.77
CA LEU A 38 2.14 -1.91 -18.79
C LEU A 38 2.03 -2.52 -20.20
N GLU A 39 1.25 -3.58 -20.33
CA GLU A 39 1.01 -4.24 -21.62
C GLU A 39 -0.23 -3.66 -22.31
N TYR A 40 -0.13 -3.45 -23.62
CA TYR A 40 -1.25 -2.91 -24.41
C TYR A 40 -2.42 -3.90 -24.47
N THR A 41 -2.12 -5.18 -24.68
CA THR A 41 -3.11 -6.25 -24.69
C THR A 41 -3.66 -6.44 -23.28
N PRO A 42 -4.94 -6.12 -23.00
CA PRO A 42 -5.45 -6.13 -21.63
C PRO A 42 -5.40 -7.51 -20.97
N THR A 43 -5.58 -8.57 -21.75
CA THR A 43 -5.58 -9.96 -21.27
C THR A 43 -4.19 -10.52 -20.98
N ALA A 44 -3.14 -9.88 -21.48
CA ALA A 44 -1.76 -10.27 -21.21
C ALA A 44 -1.21 -9.61 -19.93
N ARG A 45 -1.92 -8.61 -19.40
CA ARG A 45 -1.55 -7.95 -18.15
C ARG A 45 -1.64 -8.92 -17.00
N LEU A 46 -0.71 -8.80 -16.05
CA LEU A 46 -0.81 -9.53 -14.80
C LEU A 46 -2.08 -9.18 -14.06
N THR A 47 -2.74 -10.21 -13.53
CA THR A 47 -3.78 -10.01 -12.55
C THR A 47 -3.17 -9.45 -11.25
N PRO A 48 -3.96 -8.74 -10.42
CA PRO A 48 -3.45 -8.22 -9.16
C PRO A 48 -2.84 -9.30 -8.26
N LEU A 49 -3.43 -10.50 -8.23
CA LEU A 49 -2.98 -11.60 -7.39
C LEU A 49 -1.64 -12.18 -7.88
N GLU A 50 -1.46 -12.29 -9.20
CA GLU A 50 -0.17 -12.68 -9.80
C GLU A 50 0.91 -11.63 -9.61
N ALA A 51 0.55 -10.35 -9.67
CA ALA A 51 1.48 -9.26 -9.38
C ALA A 51 1.97 -9.32 -7.92
N CYS A 52 1.09 -9.61 -6.96
CA CYS A 52 1.48 -9.82 -5.56
C CYS A 52 2.40 -11.05 -5.38
N ALA A 53 2.29 -12.06 -6.24
CA ALA A 53 3.15 -13.23 -6.24
C ALA A 53 4.49 -13.01 -6.98
N HIS A 54 4.75 -11.82 -7.51
CA HIS A 54 6.01 -11.51 -8.22
C HIS A 54 7.21 -11.47 -7.26
N SER A 55 8.35 -11.96 -7.73
CA SER A 55 9.68 -11.91 -7.08
C SER A 55 10.10 -10.53 -6.54
N PHE A 56 9.60 -9.43 -7.12
CA PHE A 56 9.87 -8.09 -6.62
C PHE A 56 9.42 -7.91 -5.17
N PHE A 57 8.39 -8.65 -4.74
CA PHE A 57 7.87 -8.63 -3.38
C PHE A 57 8.41 -9.76 -2.48
N ASP A 58 9.40 -10.53 -2.93
CA ASP A 58 10.00 -11.60 -2.11
C ASP A 58 10.69 -11.07 -0.87
N GLU A 59 11.27 -9.87 -0.95
CA GLU A 59 11.85 -9.20 0.22
C GLU A 59 10.80 -8.96 1.32
N LEU A 60 9.56 -8.62 0.97
CA LEU A 60 8.47 -8.45 1.94
C LEU A 60 8.06 -9.77 2.61
N ARG A 61 8.29 -10.89 1.91
CA ARG A 61 8.09 -12.26 2.40
C ARG A 61 9.23 -12.75 3.27
N ASP A 62 10.32 -12.01 3.44
CA ASP A 62 11.34 -12.36 4.44
C ASP A 62 10.79 -12.05 5.86
N PRO A 63 10.91 -12.97 6.83
CA PRO A 63 10.58 -12.68 8.23
C PRO A 63 11.49 -11.62 8.88
N ASN A 64 12.70 -11.41 8.35
CA ASN A 64 13.71 -10.52 8.96
C ASN A 64 13.62 -9.08 8.46
N ILE A 65 12.84 -8.81 7.40
CA ILE A 65 12.74 -7.47 6.85
C ILE A 65 11.91 -6.58 7.80
N LYS A 66 12.43 -5.38 8.04
CA LYS A 66 11.74 -4.35 8.81
C LYS A 66 11.66 -3.08 7.98
N LEU A 67 10.69 -2.22 8.31
CA LEU A 67 10.64 -0.92 7.66
C LEU A 67 11.93 -0.14 7.97
N PRO A 68 12.37 0.78 7.09
CA PRO A 68 13.51 1.65 7.35
C PRO A 68 13.36 2.48 8.64
N SER A 69 12.14 2.67 9.13
CA SER A 69 11.81 3.31 10.40
C SER A 69 11.97 2.41 11.63
N GLY A 70 12.36 1.14 11.46
CA GLY A 70 12.47 0.13 12.51
C GLY A 70 11.13 -0.50 12.94
N ARG A 71 10.00 -0.04 12.38
CA ARG A 71 8.68 -0.62 12.66
C ARG A 71 8.50 -1.97 11.97
N GLU A 72 7.62 -2.80 12.54
CA GLU A 72 7.20 -4.05 11.92
C GLU A 72 6.36 -3.79 10.67
N LYS A 73 6.36 -4.76 9.75
CA LYS A 73 5.54 -4.71 8.55
C LYS A 73 4.05 -4.80 8.93
N PRO A 74 3.16 -4.09 8.22
CA PRO A 74 1.72 -4.25 8.42
C PRO A 74 1.27 -5.68 8.05
N ALA A 75 -0.01 -6.00 8.29
CA ALA A 75 -0.58 -7.26 7.83
C ALA A 75 -0.54 -7.32 6.28
N LEU A 76 0.39 -8.11 5.75
CA LEU A 76 0.60 -8.28 4.30
C LEU A 76 0.07 -9.61 3.75
N PHE A 77 -0.23 -10.57 4.64
CA PHE A 77 -0.50 -11.96 4.27
C PHE A 77 -1.83 -12.49 4.81
N ASN A 78 -2.69 -11.61 5.32
CA ASN A 78 -4.02 -11.91 5.85
C ASN A 78 -5.07 -12.07 4.74
N PHE A 79 -4.73 -12.82 3.69
CA PHE A 79 -5.62 -13.04 2.56
C PHE A 79 -6.85 -13.83 2.98
N THR A 80 -8.01 -13.36 2.54
CA THR A 80 -9.28 -14.05 2.71
C THR A 80 -9.49 -15.09 1.60
N THR A 81 -10.40 -16.04 1.82
CA THR A 81 -10.81 -17.00 0.79
C THR A 81 -11.34 -16.30 -0.47
N GLN A 82 -12.02 -15.16 -0.31
CA GLN A 82 -12.56 -14.39 -1.42
C GLN A 82 -11.45 -13.77 -2.28
N GLU A 83 -10.40 -13.22 -1.67
CA GLU A 83 -9.25 -12.66 -2.41
C GLU A 83 -8.47 -13.75 -3.16
N LEU A 84 -8.35 -14.95 -2.59
CA LEU A 84 -7.65 -16.07 -3.20
C LEU A 84 -8.50 -16.85 -4.23
N SER A 85 -9.81 -16.60 -4.28
CA SER A 85 -10.74 -17.34 -5.14
C SER A 85 -10.38 -17.26 -6.63
N SER A 86 -9.75 -16.17 -7.06
CA SER A 86 -9.34 -15.95 -8.46
C SER A 86 -8.23 -16.91 -8.90
N ASN A 87 -7.30 -17.25 -8.00
CA ASN A 87 -6.24 -18.21 -8.28
C ASN A 87 -5.70 -18.81 -6.96
N PRO A 88 -6.32 -19.89 -6.46
CA PRO A 88 -5.96 -20.48 -5.17
C PRO A 88 -4.57 -21.12 -5.17
N SER A 89 -4.02 -21.46 -6.34
CA SER A 89 -2.67 -22.02 -6.48
C SER A 89 -1.58 -21.04 -6.05
N LEU A 90 -1.83 -19.73 -6.14
CA LEU A 90 -0.89 -18.70 -5.71
C LEU A 90 -0.82 -18.54 -4.19
N ALA A 91 -1.75 -19.11 -3.43
CA ALA A 91 -1.80 -18.98 -1.97
C ALA A 91 -0.52 -19.48 -1.29
N SER A 92 0.16 -20.49 -1.85
CA SER A 92 1.43 -21.02 -1.34
C SER A 92 2.60 -20.05 -1.51
N ILE A 93 2.55 -19.20 -2.54
CA ILE A 93 3.55 -18.15 -2.80
C ILE A 93 3.22 -16.89 -1.98
N LEU A 94 1.93 -16.55 -1.90
CA LEU A 94 1.46 -15.34 -1.24
C LEU A 94 1.48 -15.42 0.29
N ILE A 95 1.33 -16.61 0.87
CA ILE A 95 1.31 -16.81 2.33
C ILE A 95 2.53 -17.63 2.75
N PRO A 96 3.62 -16.97 3.20
CA PRO A 96 4.79 -17.65 3.72
C PRO A 96 4.50 -18.48 4.98
N ALA A 97 5.33 -19.50 5.24
CA ALA A 97 5.17 -20.40 6.39
C ALA A 97 5.10 -19.64 7.74
N HIS A 98 5.91 -18.60 7.93
CA HIS A 98 5.92 -17.80 9.15
C HIS A 98 4.64 -16.95 9.30
N ALA A 99 4.05 -16.50 8.19
CA ALA A 99 2.85 -15.68 8.19
C ALA A 99 1.58 -16.47 8.54
N ARG A 100 1.56 -17.77 8.19
CA ARG A 100 0.47 -18.69 8.52
C ARG A 100 0.20 -18.78 10.03
N ASN A 101 1.23 -18.56 10.83
CA ASN A 101 1.14 -18.58 12.30
C ASN A 101 0.82 -17.19 12.88
N GLN A 102 1.06 -16.09 12.16
CA GLN A 102 0.82 -14.72 12.62
C GLN A 102 -0.61 -14.21 12.38
N ALA A 103 -1.34 -14.81 11.43
CA ALA A 103 -2.71 -14.40 11.08
C ALA A 103 -3.72 -14.45 12.25
N ALA A 104 -3.38 -15.12 13.35
CA ALA A 104 -4.20 -15.18 14.56
C ALA A 104 -3.94 -14.04 15.57
N VAL A 105 -2.89 -13.23 15.41
CA VAL A 105 -2.41 -12.26 16.43
C VAL A 105 -2.36 -10.83 15.88
N SER A 106 -3.40 -10.39 15.19
CA SER A 106 -3.55 -8.97 14.83
C SER A 106 -4.98 -8.54 15.07
N THR A 107 -5.33 -8.38 16.35
CA THR A 107 -6.38 -7.43 16.72
C THR A 107 -5.96 -6.05 16.22
N PRO A 108 -6.89 -5.24 15.70
CA PRO A 108 -6.59 -3.86 15.34
C PRO A 108 -6.28 -3.11 16.64
N THR A 109 -5.01 -2.99 17.01
CA THR A 109 -4.57 -1.91 17.90
C THR A 109 -4.68 -0.61 17.12
N ASN A 110 -5.92 -0.14 17.04
CA ASN A 110 -6.26 1.26 17.04
C ASN A 110 -5.47 1.85 18.21
N THR A 111 -4.33 2.48 17.96
CA THR A 111 -3.64 3.30 18.96
C THR A 111 -4.62 4.38 19.41
N PRO A 112 -5.13 4.35 20.65
CA PRO A 112 -5.89 5.47 21.18
C PRO A 112 -4.86 6.56 21.43
N ALA A 113 -4.98 7.68 20.72
CA ALA A 113 -4.37 8.92 21.19
C ALA A 113 -4.95 9.21 22.58
N ALA A 114 -4.13 9.08 23.61
CA ALA A 114 -4.51 9.25 25.00
C ALA A 114 -4.91 10.71 25.29
N SER A 115 -6.21 10.95 25.45
CA SER A 115 -6.80 11.80 26.49
C SER A 115 -6.84 10.96 27.78
N ASP A 116 -6.54 11.41 29.02
CA ASP A 116 -6.88 12.66 29.71
C ASP A 116 -6.22 12.70 31.13
N ALA A 117 -6.09 13.92 31.70
CA ALA A 117 -6.07 14.37 33.13
C ALA A 117 -5.06 13.76 34.17
N SER A 118 -4.57 14.41 35.24
CA SER A 118 -5.04 15.53 36.07
C SER A 118 -3.97 16.02 37.10
N ALA A 119 -4.16 17.24 37.61
CA ALA A 119 -3.73 17.83 38.91
C ALA A 119 -2.22 18.13 39.17
N GLY A 120 -1.78 19.30 39.66
CA GLY A 120 -2.38 20.57 40.06
C GLY A 120 -1.37 21.29 40.96
N ASP A 121 -1.12 22.61 40.78
CA ASP A 121 -0.67 23.47 41.88
C ASP A 121 -0.93 24.96 41.63
N ARG A 122 -1.22 25.61 42.75
CA ARG A 122 -1.76 26.93 43.09
C ARG A 122 -0.85 28.11 42.72
N VAL A 123 -1.40 29.27 42.32
CA VAL A 123 -1.26 30.61 42.95
C VAL A 123 -2.26 31.63 42.37
N GLN A 124 -3.30 31.89 43.16
CA GLN A 124 -3.99 33.13 43.54
C GLN A 124 -3.52 34.49 42.98
N ILE A 125 -4.44 35.27 42.39
CA ILE A 125 -4.69 36.69 42.74
C ILE A 125 -6.10 37.13 42.29
N ASN A 126 -6.76 37.85 43.20
CA ASN A 126 -8.11 38.39 43.12
C ASN A 126 -8.19 39.64 42.21
N ASN A 127 -9.35 39.89 41.59
CA ASN A 127 -10.06 41.15 41.82
C ASN A 127 -11.54 41.07 41.43
N VAL A 128 -12.39 41.41 42.40
CA VAL A 128 -13.83 41.66 42.32
C VAL A 128 -14.05 43.11 41.92
N ALA A 129 -14.93 43.37 40.94
CA ALA A 129 -15.71 44.60 40.88
C ALA A 129 -16.89 44.44 39.90
N SER A 130 -18.09 44.42 40.46
CA SER A 130 -19.36 44.70 39.79
C SER A 130 -19.42 46.17 39.34
N THR A 131 -20.05 46.49 38.21
CA THR A 131 -21.04 47.59 38.03
C THR A 131 -21.50 47.71 36.57
N SER A 132 -22.80 47.45 36.40
CA SER A 132 -23.82 48.17 35.62
C SER A 132 -23.49 49.42 34.76
N ALA A 133 -24.29 49.53 33.68
CA ALA A 133 -24.93 50.72 33.08
C ALA A 133 -24.28 51.43 31.85
N SER A 134 -25.05 51.40 30.75
CA SER A 134 -25.48 52.50 29.87
C SER A 134 -24.53 53.66 29.55
N ASN A 135 -24.25 53.90 28.26
CA ASN A 135 -24.74 55.09 27.53
C ASN A 135 -24.29 55.16 26.06
N SER A 136 -25.13 55.85 25.29
CA SER A 136 -25.07 56.21 23.87
C SER A 136 -23.86 57.05 23.46
N THR A 137 -23.51 57.01 22.17
CA THR A 137 -23.44 58.18 21.27
C THR A 137 -23.60 57.69 19.84
#